data_AF-A0A3D4W4Q9-F1
#
_entry.id   AF-A0A3D4W4Q9-F1
#
_cell.length_a   1.000
_cell.length_b   1.000
_cell.length_c   1.000
_cell.angle_alpha   90.00
_cell.angle_beta   90.00
_cell.angle_gamma   90.00
#
_symmetry.space_group_name_H-M   'P 1'
#
loop_
_entity.id
_entity.type
_entity.pdbx_description
1 polymer ?
#
loop_
_entity_poly.entity_id
_entity_poly.type
_entity_poly.pdbx_seq_one_letter_code
_entity_poly.pdbx_strand_id
1 'polypeptide(L)'
;MVKVLNPDWTSKAYLLDSGGFLKNIFEWMALNSNVLQVVDFLNAWGLTLIGLSLLLGIFCRAGAFAGMLLLLFYYLSHPAFPGIEYLFPTDGSYFIINKTLVELFALFVIFAFPSAHIIGLERFWAAKNKIPE
;
A
#
# COMPACT_ATOMS: atom_id res chain seq x y z
N MET A 1 6.24 5.29 -14.92
CA MET A 1 4.97 5.09 -15.65
C MET A 1 3.88 4.71 -14.65
N VAL A 2 2.66 5.23 -14.81
CA VAL A 2 1.53 4.94 -13.90
C VAL A 2 1.01 3.53 -14.19
N LYS A 3 0.99 2.67 -13.17
CA LYS A 3 0.61 1.24 -13.28
C LYS A 3 -0.75 1.03 -13.95
N VAL A 4 -1.69 1.93 -13.72
CA VAL A 4 -3.07 1.88 -14.27
C VAL A 4 -3.12 2.12 -15.79
N LEU A 5 -2.15 2.85 -16.35
CA LEU A 5 -2.15 3.23 -17.76
C LEU A 5 -1.32 2.29 -18.64
N ASN A 6 -0.68 1.28 -18.05
CA ASN A 6 0.11 0.30 -18.79
C ASN A 6 -0.56 -1.08 -18.71
N PRO A 7 -1.23 -1.55 -19.79
CA PRO A 7 -1.85 -2.87 -19.85
C PRO A 7 -0.86 -4.03 -19.64
N ASP A 8 0.41 -3.81 -19.95
CA ASP A 8 1.47 -4.81 -19.83
C ASP A 8 2.10 -4.86 -18.43
N TRP A 9 1.67 -3.99 -17.51
CA TRP A 9 2.20 -3.99 -16.15
C TRP A 9 1.66 -5.19 -15.36
N THR A 10 2.56 -5.92 -14.70
CA THR A 10 2.22 -7.04 -13.82
C THR A 10 3.13 -7.07 -12.59
N SER A 11 2.58 -7.51 -11.47
CA SER A 11 3.29 -7.77 -10.21
C SER A 11 4.02 -9.11 -10.20
N LYS A 12 3.90 -9.93 -11.25
CA LYS A 12 4.46 -11.29 -11.31
C LYS A 12 5.95 -11.36 -10.97
N ALA A 13 6.77 -10.51 -11.58
CA ALA A 13 8.21 -10.52 -11.35
C ALA A 13 8.55 -10.16 -9.88
N TYR A 14 7.80 -9.23 -9.29
CA TYR A 14 7.94 -8.86 -7.89
C TYR A 14 7.54 -10.01 -6.95
N LEU A 15 6.42 -10.70 -7.23
CA LEU A 15 5.98 -11.83 -6.41
C LEU A 15 6.93 -13.03 -6.50
N LEU A 16 7.55 -13.27 -7.66
CA LEU A 16 8.55 -14.34 -7.82
C LEU A 16 9.87 -14.04 -7.11
N ASP A 17 10.22 -12.77 -6.96
CA ASP A 17 11.40 -12.32 -6.20
C ASP A 17 11.15 -12.31 -4.67
N SER A 18 9.96 -12.71 -4.22
CA SER A 18 9.62 -12.71 -2.80
C SER A 18 10.51 -13.62 -1.95
N GLY A 19 10.73 -13.21 -0.70
CA GLY A 19 11.58 -13.91 0.26
C GLY A 19 10.87 -14.17 1.59
N GLY A 20 11.60 -14.79 2.52
CA GLY A 20 11.09 -15.06 3.88
C GLY A 20 10.10 -16.22 3.97
N PHE A 21 9.30 -16.22 5.04
CA PHE A 21 8.47 -17.36 5.44
C PHE A 21 7.22 -17.57 4.57
N LEU A 22 6.71 -16.51 3.92
CA LEU A 22 5.53 -16.57 3.04
C LEU A 22 5.88 -16.71 1.56
N LYS A 23 7.16 -16.89 1.21
CA LYS A 23 7.64 -17.00 -0.17
C LYS A 23 6.78 -17.94 -1.03
N ASN A 24 6.51 -19.15 -0.54
CA ASN A 24 5.71 -20.16 -1.27
C ASN A 24 4.29 -19.66 -1.62
N ILE A 25 3.69 -18.82 -0.77
CA ILE A 25 2.34 -18.27 -1.01
C ILE A 25 2.42 -17.19 -2.11
N PHE A 26 3.41 -16.32 -2.04
CA PHE A 26 3.61 -15.27 -3.05
C PHE A 26 3.98 -15.85 -4.43
N GLU A 27 4.84 -16.88 -4.46
CA GLU A 27 5.14 -17.62 -5.70
C GLU A 27 3.89 -18.32 -6.26
N TRP A 28 3.08 -18.95 -5.42
CA TRP A 28 1.81 -19.55 -5.85
C TRP A 28 0.86 -18.52 -6.45
N MET A 29 0.75 -17.32 -5.83
CA MET A 29 -0.02 -16.22 -6.39
C MET A 29 0.53 -15.74 -7.74
N ALA A 30 1.85 -15.76 -7.93
CA ALA A 30 2.51 -15.37 -9.18
C ALA A 30 2.31 -16.39 -10.32
N LEU A 31 2.21 -17.67 -9.96
CA LEU A 31 2.06 -18.78 -10.91
C LEU A 31 0.59 -19.02 -11.33
N ASN A 32 -0.37 -18.60 -10.51
CA ASN A 32 -1.79 -18.72 -10.80
C ASN A 32 -2.35 -17.49 -11.53
N SER A 33 -2.65 -17.61 -12.82
CA SER A 33 -3.10 -16.48 -13.65
C SER A 33 -4.35 -15.77 -13.13
N ASN A 34 -5.33 -16.48 -12.57
CA ASN A 34 -6.55 -15.86 -12.06
C ASN A 34 -6.27 -15.03 -10.80
N VAL A 35 -5.43 -15.55 -9.90
CA VAL A 35 -5.04 -14.85 -8.68
C VAL A 35 -4.15 -13.65 -9.02
N LEU A 36 -3.18 -13.83 -9.92
CA LEU A 36 -2.30 -12.77 -10.39
C LEU A 36 -3.09 -11.58 -10.97
N GLN A 37 -4.13 -11.82 -11.76
CA GLN A 37 -4.98 -10.73 -12.30
C GLN A 37 -5.65 -9.92 -11.19
N VAL A 38 -6.15 -10.59 -10.14
CA VAL A 38 -6.75 -9.91 -8.98
C VAL A 38 -5.68 -9.11 -8.23
N VAL A 39 -4.50 -9.69 -8.02
CA VAL A 39 -3.37 -9.01 -7.35
C VAL A 39 -2.90 -7.80 -8.16
N ASP A 40 -2.81 -7.91 -9.49
CA ASP A 40 -2.43 -6.80 -10.38
C ASP A 40 -3.47 -5.68 -10.35
N PHE A 41 -4.75 -6.04 -10.41
CA PHE A 41 -5.86 -5.09 -10.28
C PHE A 41 -5.85 -4.36 -8.94
N LEU A 42 -5.71 -5.09 -7.82
CA LEU A 42 -5.65 -4.51 -6.48
C LEU A 42 -4.41 -3.64 -6.28
N ASN A 43 -3.26 -4.02 -6.83
CA ASN A 43 -2.06 -3.20 -6.76
C ASN A 43 -2.20 -1.91 -7.58
N ALA A 44 -2.75 -1.98 -8.79
CA ALA A 44 -2.90 -0.81 -9.64
C ALA A 44 -3.96 0.16 -9.07
N TRP A 45 -5.15 -0.33 -8.76
CA TRP A 45 -6.28 0.49 -8.30
C TRP A 45 -6.23 0.78 -6.82
N GLY A 46 -5.83 -0.18 -5.98
CA GLY A 46 -5.73 -0.01 -4.54
C GLY A 46 -4.76 1.12 -4.18
N LEU A 47 -3.53 1.07 -4.69
CA LEU A 47 -2.55 2.16 -4.48
C LEU A 47 -3.09 3.52 -4.94
N THR A 48 -3.72 3.56 -6.12
CA THR A 48 -4.25 4.81 -6.70
C THR A 48 -5.38 5.38 -5.84
N LEU A 49 -6.35 4.55 -5.43
CA LEU A 49 -7.49 4.97 -4.62
C LEU A 49 -7.07 5.36 -3.20
N ILE A 50 -6.12 4.64 -2.60
CA ILE A 50 -5.54 4.98 -1.30
C ILE A 50 -4.83 6.33 -1.37
N GLY A 51 -3.99 6.53 -2.38
CA GLY A 51 -3.32 7.81 -2.61
C GLY A 51 -4.32 8.96 -2.80
N LEU A 52 -5.34 8.77 -3.62
CA LEU A 52 -6.40 9.77 -3.83
C LEU A 52 -7.20 10.06 -2.55
N SER A 53 -7.56 9.04 -1.78
CA SER A 53 -8.26 9.20 -0.48
C SER A 53 -7.44 10.05 0.49
N LEU A 54 -6.14 9.76 0.61
CA LEU A 54 -5.22 10.50 1.49
C LEU A 54 -4.96 11.93 0.99
N LEU A 55 -4.80 12.14 -0.32
CA LEU A 55 -4.56 13.45 -0.92
C LEU A 55 -5.78 14.38 -0.86
N LEU A 56 -6.96 13.86 -1.21
CA LEU A 56 -8.21 14.63 -1.17
C LEU A 56 -8.72 14.82 0.26
N GLY A 57 -8.20 14.06 1.22
CA GLY A 57 -8.64 14.13 2.60
C GLY A 57 -10.05 13.57 2.81
N ILE A 58 -10.46 12.58 2.01
CA ILE A 58 -11.80 11.95 2.04
C ILE A 58 -11.64 10.51 2.52
N PHE A 59 -12.39 10.10 3.56
CA PHE A 59 -12.29 8.76 4.16
C PHE A 59 -10.86 8.41 4.63
N CYS A 60 -10.10 9.39 5.14
CA CYS A 60 -8.69 9.21 5.51
C CYS A 60 -8.43 8.02 6.43
N ARG A 61 -9.34 7.70 7.36
CA ARG A 61 -9.20 6.53 8.23
C ARG A 61 -9.26 5.22 7.44
N ALA A 62 -10.19 5.09 6.49
CA ALA A 62 -10.30 3.90 5.65
C ALA A 62 -9.13 3.81 4.66
N GLY A 63 -8.74 4.94 4.05
CA GLY A 63 -7.57 5.02 3.16
C GLY A 63 -6.26 4.67 3.88
N ALA A 64 -6.04 5.21 5.09
CA ALA A 64 -4.86 4.90 5.90
C ALA A 64 -4.83 3.42 6.31
N PHE A 65 -5.96 2.85 6.72
CA PHE A 65 -6.04 1.42 7.05
C PHE A 65 -5.76 0.53 5.84
N ALA A 66 -6.37 0.82 4.68
CA ALA A 66 -6.11 0.08 3.45
C ALA A 66 -4.65 0.21 2.99
N GLY A 67 -4.05 1.39 3.13
CA GLY A 67 -2.63 1.64 2.86
C GLY A 67 -1.72 0.86 3.79
N MET A 68 -1.99 0.84 5.09
CA MET A 68 -1.25 0.03 6.06
C MET A 68 -1.29 -1.46 5.69
N LEU A 69 -2.47 -1.98 5.34
CA LEU A 69 -2.65 -3.37 4.96
C LEU A 69 -1.85 -3.71 3.68
N LEU A 70 -1.88 -2.84 2.67
CA LEU A 70 -1.13 -3.03 1.44
C LEU A 70 0.39 -2.96 1.66
N LEU A 71 0.88 -2.00 2.46
CA LEU A 71 2.30 -1.91 2.82
C LEU A 71 2.76 -3.11 3.66
N LEU A 72 1.89 -3.64 4.52
CA LEU A 72 2.20 -4.85 5.29
C LEU A 72 2.43 -6.04 4.35
N PHE A 73 1.60 -6.23 3.33
CA PHE A 73 1.83 -7.28 2.31
C PHE A 73 3.15 -7.10 1.56
N TYR A 74 3.54 -5.87 1.24
CA TYR A 74 4.85 -5.60 0.61
C TYR A 74 6.01 -5.93 1.54
N TYR A 75 5.92 -5.54 2.81
CA TYR A 75 6.94 -5.88 3.80
C TYR A 75 7.04 -7.40 4.02
N LEU A 76 5.91 -8.10 4.03
CA LEU A 76 5.88 -9.56 4.15
C LEU A 76 6.42 -10.29 2.92
N SER A 77 6.26 -9.69 1.74
CA SER A 77 6.79 -10.21 0.48
C SER A 77 8.31 -10.06 0.40
N HIS A 78 8.83 -8.93 0.87
CA HIS A 78 10.27 -8.60 0.87
C HIS A 78 10.71 -8.18 2.27
N PRO A 79 10.76 -9.12 3.24
CA PRO A 79 11.25 -8.81 4.57
C PRO A 79 12.72 -8.42 4.50
N ALA A 80 13.08 -7.29 5.10
CA ALA A 80 14.45 -6.78 5.12
C ALA A 80 15.33 -7.58 6.10
N PHE A 81 15.44 -8.89 5.91
CA PHE A 81 16.34 -9.74 6.68
C PHE A 81 17.75 -9.74 6.07
N PRO A 82 18.80 -9.67 6.91
CA PRO A 82 20.17 -9.74 6.42
C PRO A 82 20.45 -11.11 5.81
N GLY A 83 20.99 -11.14 4.59
CA GLY A 83 21.37 -12.36 3.87
C GLY A 83 20.42 -12.81 2.75
N ILE A 84 19.37 -12.04 2.45
CA ILE A 84 18.51 -12.27 1.28
C ILE A 84 18.89 -11.25 0.20
N GLU A 85 19.40 -11.73 -0.93
CA GLU A 85 19.62 -10.91 -2.12
C GLU A 85 18.35 -10.91 -2.97
N TYR A 86 17.82 -9.73 -3.23
CA TYR A 86 16.66 -9.51 -4.09
C TYR A 86 17.12 -9.05 -5.47
N LEU A 87 16.42 -9.47 -6.53
CA LEU A 87 16.69 -9.03 -7.90
C LEU A 87 16.39 -7.53 -8.09
N PHE A 88 15.42 -7.00 -7.33
CA PHE A 88 15.14 -5.57 -7.32
C PHE A 88 16.09 -4.81 -6.40
N PRO A 89 16.65 -3.66 -6.85
CA PRO A 89 17.54 -2.86 -6.03
C PRO A 89 16.85 -2.49 -4.71
N THR A 90 17.39 -2.98 -3.60
CA THR A 90 16.93 -2.58 -2.28
C THR A 90 17.69 -1.31 -1.91
N ASP A 91 16.97 -0.20 -1.71
CA ASP A 91 17.55 1.13 -1.49
C ASP A 91 18.28 1.25 -0.12
N GLY A 92 19.37 0.52 0.14
CA GLY A 92 20.25 0.72 1.31
C GLY A 92 20.51 -0.51 2.19
N SER A 93 21.36 -0.33 3.20
CA SER A 93 21.66 -1.35 4.21
C SER A 93 20.59 -1.34 5.30
N TYR A 94 19.60 -2.22 5.15
CA TYR A 94 18.49 -2.36 6.10
C TYR A 94 18.67 -3.65 6.91
N PHE A 95 18.63 -3.52 8.24
CA PHE A 95 18.74 -4.68 9.13
C PHE A 95 17.38 -5.37 9.33
N ILE A 96 16.31 -4.57 9.51
CA ILE A 96 14.92 -4.99 9.79
C ILE A 96 13.94 -3.90 9.32
N ILE A 97 14.30 -2.64 9.53
CA ILE A 97 13.48 -1.47 9.20
C ILE A 97 13.84 -1.00 7.78
N ASN A 98 12.88 -1.06 6.86
CA ASN A 98 13.00 -0.49 5.52
C ASN A 98 12.03 0.67 5.33
N LYS A 99 12.09 1.32 4.15
CA LYS A 99 11.19 2.43 3.80
C LYS A 99 9.71 2.04 3.89
N THR A 100 9.33 0.84 3.44
CA THR A 100 7.95 0.34 3.52
C THR A 100 7.43 0.29 4.96
N LEU A 101 8.27 -0.14 5.91
CA LEU A 101 7.90 -0.18 7.32
C LEU A 101 7.74 1.23 7.91
N VAL A 102 8.62 2.16 7.53
CA VAL A 102 8.51 3.58 7.92
C VAL A 102 7.22 4.21 7.38
N GLU A 103 6.87 3.93 6.12
CA GLU A 103 5.62 4.38 5.51
C GLU A 103 4.39 3.80 6.21
N LEU A 104 4.45 2.54 6.64
CA LEU A 104 3.38 1.90 7.42
C LEU A 104 3.18 2.61 8.76
N PHE A 105 4.26 2.93 9.48
CA PHE A 105 4.16 3.71 10.72
C PHE A 105 3.65 5.13 10.48
N ALA A 106 4.04 5.77 9.37
CA ALA A 106 3.51 7.08 9.01
C ALA A 106 1.99 7.03 8.76
N LEU A 107 1.50 6.02 8.04
CA LEU A 107 0.06 5.81 7.86
C LEU A 107 -0.65 5.47 9.17
N PHE A 108 -0.01 4.72 10.07
CA PHE A 108 -0.55 4.47 11.40
C PHE A 108 -0.73 5.75 12.21
N VAL A 109 0.20 6.69 12.13
CA VAL A 109 0.05 8.02 12.75
C VAL A 109 -1.14 8.78 12.15
N ILE A 110 -1.31 8.76 10.83
CA ILE A 110 -2.47 9.38 10.15
C ILE A 110 -3.79 8.70 10.57
N PHE A 111 -3.77 7.38 10.77
CA PHE A 111 -4.92 6.63 11.24
C PHE A 111 -5.28 6.97 12.70
N ALA A 112 -4.28 7.07 13.58
CA ALA A 112 -4.46 7.38 15.00
C ALA A 112 -4.84 8.84 15.24
N PHE A 113 -4.27 9.75 14.45
CA PHE A 113 -4.54 11.19 14.50
C PHE A 113 -5.14 11.64 13.16
N PRO A 114 -6.45 11.41 12.94
CA PRO A 114 -7.11 11.83 11.71
C PRO A 114 -7.14 13.36 11.60
N SER A 115 -6.14 13.92 10.92
CA SER A 115 -6.01 15.35 10.62
C SER A 115 -7.01 15.82 9.55
N ALA A 116 -7.74 14.89 8.93
CA ALA A 116 -8.75 15.13 7.90
C ALA A 116 -9.83 16.14 8.33
N HIS A 117 -10.19 16.19 9.63
CA HIS A 117 -11.20 17.15 10.10
C HIS A 117 -10.71 18.62 10.10
N ILE A 118 -9.40 18.86 10.05
CA ILE A 118 -8.80 20.21 10.07
C ILE A 118 -8.53 20.73 8.66
N ILE A 119 -8.02 19.87 7.77
CA ILE A 119 -7.48 20.24 6.44
C ILE A 119 -8.12 19.52 5.25
N GLY A 120 -8.89 18.45 5.47
CA GLY A 120 -9.48 17.63 4.40
C GLY A 120 -10.81 18.16 3.85
N LEU A 121 -11.19 17.72 2.64
CA LEU A 121 -12.49 18.03 2.04
C LEU A 121 -13.68 17.58 2.91
N GLU A 122 -13.48 16.66 3.85
CA GLU A 122 -14.47 16.25 4.85
C GLU A 122 -15.05 17.44 5.64
N ARG A 123 -14.32 18.55 5.77
CA ARG A 123 -14.81 19.78 6.39
C ARG A 123 -16.05 20.34 5.68
N PHE A 124 -16.12 20.29 4.35
CA PHE A 124 -17.26 20.83 3.61
C PHE A 124 -18.56 20.04 3.84
N TRP A 125 -18.45 18.74 4.11
CA TRP A 125 -19.59 17.90 4.44
C TRP A 125 -20.01 18.01 5.90
N ALA A 126 -19.04 18.10 6.82
CA ALA A 126 -19.32 18.32 8.24
C ALA A 126 -19.91 19.72 8.54
N ALA A 127 -19.50 20.75 7.79
CA ALA A 127 -20.04 22.11 7.92
C ALA A 127 -21.52 22.20 7.47
N LYS A 128 -21.92 21.39 6.48
CA LYS A 128 -23.31 21.38 5.97
C LYS A 128 -24.31 20.80 6.98
N ASN A 129 -23.88 19.94 7.89
CA ASN A 129 -24.70 19.37 8.96
C ASN A 129 -24.78 20.25 10.22
N LYS A 130 -24.15 21.44 10.23
CA LYS A 130 -24.15 22.39 11.36
C LYS A 130 -24.98 23.66 11.12
N ILE A 131 -25.99 23.60 10.27
CA ILE A 131 -27.05 24.62 10.23
C ILE A 131 -28.34 23.97 10.79
N PRO A 132 -28.52 23.88 12.12
CA PRO A 132 -29.85 23.90 12.68
C PRO A 132 -30.42 25.32 12.54
N GLU A 133 -31.71 25.38 12.17
CA GLU A 133 -32.51 26.60 12.02
C GLU A 133 -32.55 27.48 13.28
#